data_AF-A0A943RYU7-F1
#
_entry.id   AF-A0A943RYU7-F1
#
_cell.length_a   1.000
_cell.length_b   1.000
_cell.length_c   1.000
_cell.angle_alpha   90.00
_cell.angle_beta   90.00
_cell.angle_gamma   90.00
#
_symmetry.space_group_name_H-M   'P 1'
#
loop_
_entity.id
_entity.type
_entity.pdbx_description
1 polymer ?
#
loop_
_entity_poly.entity_id
_entity_poly.type
_entity_poly.pdbx_seq_one_letter_code
_entity_poly.pdbx_strand_id
1 'polypeptide(L)'
;MTIRESTEEWEQQFLSPYASYSRNSRGRDVDEPSCDIRPVYQRDRDRILHCKSFRRLKHKTQVFLTPKGDHYRTRLTHTLEVAQNARTIARALRLNEDLTEAVALGHDLGHTPFGHAGERALNAVSSEGFTHYEQSVRIVEKLEKEGRGLNLTWEVRDGILNHQMTGSPATLEGKIVRFSDKIAYINHDVDDAIRGGIIREEELPRVYTDILGHSTRERLNTLIHDIVNQSQGKPDILMSEDVEFAFKGMRKYMFANVYTNPKAKGEEQKAENIVKELFCYYMEHPELLPNEYIERMWQSGETQERSVCDYISGMTDQYAIAKFQEFFIPASWRY
;
A
#
# COMPACT_ATOMS: atom_id res chain seq x y z
N MET A 1 26.39 26.19 -6.01
CA MET A 1 25.85 25.00 -5.34
C MET A 1 24.47 25.35 -4.82
N THR A 2 23.45 24.68 -5.32
CA THR A 2 22.05 24.83 -4.90
C THR A 2 21.79 24.07 -3.59
N ILE A 3 20.66 24.32 -2.92
CA ILE A 3 20.29 23.59 -1.68
C ILE A 3 20.16 22.09 -1.95
N ARG A 4 19.60 21.73 -3.13
CA ARG A 4 19.56 20.34 -3.59
C ARG A 4 20.95 19.72 -3.66
N GLU A 5 21.90 20.38 -4.33
CA GLU A 5 23.25 19.86 -4.53
C GLU A 5 23.99 19.67 -3.20
N SER A 6 23.85 20.61 -2.26
CA SER A 6 24.43 20.45 -0.91
C SER A 6 23.82 19.27 -0.15
N THR A 7 22.53 18.99 -0.33
CA THR A 7 21.86 17.83 0.28
C THR A 7 22.35 16.53 -0.34
N GLU A 8 22.50 16.48 -1.67
CA GLU A 8 23.04 15.33 -2.40
C GLU A 8 24.50 15.01 -2.03
N GLU A 9 25.31 16.03 -1.73
CA GLU A 9 26.67 15.86 -1.20
C GLU A 9 26.66 15.32 0.23
N TRP A 10 25.76 15.82 1.08
CA TRP A 10 25.57 15.30 2.43
C TRP A 10 25.17 13.81 2.39
N GLU A 11 24.26 13.42 1.50
CA GLU A 11 23.85 12.03 1.33
C GLU A 11 25.07 11.11 1.10
N GLN A 12 25.99 11.48 0.21
CA GLN A 12 27.18 10.66 -0.07
C GLN A 12 28.18 10.58 1.08
N GLN A 13 28.28 11.64 1.87
CA GLN A 13 29.23 11.68 2.96
C GLN A 13 28.74 10.89 4.18
N PHE A 14 27.43 10.87 4.42
CA PHE A 14 26.88 10.42 5.71
C PHE A 14 25.98 9.19 5.62
N LEU A 15 25.37 8.90 4.47
CA LEU A 15 24.60 7.68 4.30
C LEU A 15 25.52 6.45 4.15
N SER A 16 24.94 5.28 4.40
CA SER A 16 25.56 3.99 4.18
C SER A 16 26.01 3.85 2.72
N PRO A 17 27.14 3.19 2.43
CA PRO A 17 27.55 2.90 1.05
C PRO A 17 26.56 2.03 0.26
N TYR A 18 25.61 1.38 0.96
CA TYR A 18 24.55 0.58 0.36
C TYR A 18 23.23 1.36 0.18
N ALA A 19 23.17 2.63 0.61
CA ALA A 19 22.00 3.47 0.43
C ALA A 19 21.85 3.92 -1.03
N SER A 20 20.61 4.19 -1.43
CA SER A 20 20.34 4.83 -2.71
C SER A 20 20.54 6.34 -2.60
N TYR A 21 21.51 6.88 -3.35
CA TYR A 21 21.74 8.33 -3.38
C TYR A 21 20.86 9.01 -4.42
N SER A 22 20.26 10.15 -4.07
CA SER A 22 19.40 10.93 -4.96
C SER A 22 20.12 11.32 -6.25
N ARG A 23 21.42 11.68 -6.15
CA ARG A 23 22.26 12.05 -7.30
C ARG A 23 22.56 10.88 -8.26
N ASN A 24 22.43 9.65 -7.78
CA ASN A 24 22.72 8.43 -8.55
C ASN A 24 21.43 7.72 -9.01
N SER A 25 20.27 8.38 -8.89
CA SER A 25 19.01 7.84 -9.38
C SER A 25 19.11 7.52 -10.88
N ARG A 26 18.46 6.44 -11.30
CA ARG A 26 18.25 6.09 -12.72
C ARG A 26 17.31 7.09 -13.42
N GLY A 27 16.72 8.01 -12.67
CA GLY A 27 15.91 9.10 -13.19
C GLY A 27 14.46 8.71 -13.43
N ARG A 28 13.82 9.50 -14.29
CA ARG A 28 12.39 9.46 -14.61
C ARG A 28 12.23 9.12 -16.08
N ASP A 29 11.05 8.65 -16.49
CA ASP A 29 10.79 8.34 -17.90
C ASP A 29 10.69 9.60 -18.76
N VAL A 30 10.08 10.65 -18.21
CA VAL A 30 10.03 11.98 -18.85
C VAL A 30 11.03 12.89 -18.15
N ASP A 31 12.00 13.40 -18.91
CA ASP A 31 12.98 14.34 -18.38
C ASP A 31 12.31 15.63 -17.91
N GLU A 32 12.80 16.16 -16.79
CA GLU A 32 12.28 17.38 -16.20
C GLU A 32 13.40 18.16 -15.50
N PRO A 33 13.35 19.50 -15.50
CA PRO A 33 14.33 20.30 -14.78
C PRO A 33 14.44 19.88 -13.31
N SER A 34 15.67 19.75 -12.84
CA SER A 34 15.98 19.51 -11.43
C SER A 34 15.49 20.67 -10.58
N CYS A 35 15.01 20.38 -9.36
CA CYS A 35 14.66 21.42 -8.40
C CYS A 35 15.95 22.00 -7.80
N ASP A 36 15.95 23.28 -7.49
CA ASP A 36 17.02 23.98 -6.77
C ASP A 36 17.06 23.65 -5.27
N ILE A 37 15.94 23.17 -4.71
CA ILE A 37 15.79 22.90 -3.26
C ILE A 37 15.77 21.40 -2.95
N ARG A 38 14.96 20.63 -3.67
CA ARG A 38 14.59 19.25 -3.28
C ARG A 38 15.30 18.20 -4.12
N PRO A 39 15.96 17.20 -3.51
CA PRO A 39 16.43 16.00 -4.21
C PRO A 39 15.28 15.20 -4.84
N VAL A 40 15.61 14.28 -5.74
CA VAL A 40 14.62 13.60 -6.59
C VAL A 40 13.61 12.77 -5.79
N TYR A 41 14.04 12.07 -4.73
CA TYR A 41 13.15 11.25 -3.90
C TYR A 41 12.22 12.09 -3.02
N GLN A 42 12.69 13.23 -2.52
CA GLN A 42 11.86 14.18 -1.81
C GLN A 42 10.73 14.71 -2.70
N ARG A 43 11.04 15.01 -3.98
CA ARG A 43 10.02 15.42 -4.96
C ARG A 43 8.98 14.33 -5.21
N ASP A 44 9.39 13.06 -5.22
CA ASP A 44 8.48 11.94 -5.43
C ASP A 44 7.52 11.75 -4.27
N ARG A 45 8.05 11.79 -3.04
CA ARG A 45 7.23 11.80 -1.84
C ARG A 45 6.15 12.88 -1.90
N ASP A 46 6.54 14.11 -2.24
CA ASP A 46 5.62 15.24 -2.29
C ASP A 46 4.56 15.03 -3.40
N ARG A 47 4.93 14.47 -4.56
CA ARG A 47 3.98 14.13 -5.63
C ARG A 47 2.94 13.11 -5.19
N ILE A 48 3.37 12.05 -4.51
CA ILE A 48 2.49 11.00 -3.98
C ILE A 48 1.55 11.60 -2.93
N LEU A 49 2.07 12.36 -1.97
CA LEU A 49 1.29 12.96 -0.89
C LEU A 49 0.15 13.85 -1.41
N HIS A 50 0.37 14.55 -2.53
CA HIS A 50 -0.61 15.45 -3.12
C HIS A 50 -1.56 14.80 -4.16
N CYS A 51 -1.38 13.54 -4.52
CA CYS A 51 -2.19 12.88 -5.55
C CYS A 51 -3.62 12.56 -5.07
N LYS A 52 -4.55 12.37 -6.02
CA LYS A 52 -5.96 12.08 -5.66
C LYS A 52 -6.07 10.72 -4.99
N SER A 53 -5.34 9.71 -5.50
CA SER A 53 -5.36 8.34 -4.99
C SER A 53 -4.90 8.24 -3.54
N PHE A 54 -3.86 8.99 -3.14
CA PHE A 54 -3.40 9.02 -1.75
C PHE A 54 -4.48 9.57 -0.79
N ARG A 55 -5.18 10.64 -1.19
CA ARG A 55 -6.29 11.20 -0.39
C ARG A 55 -7.44 10.22 -0.23
N ARG A 56 -7.71 9.39 -1.24
CA ARG A 56 -8.77 8.36 -1.21
C ARG A 56 -8.47 7.24 -0.21
N LEU A 57 -7.21 7.01 0.18
CA LEU A 57 -6.86 6.02 1.21
C LEU A 57 -7.54 6.29 2.55
N LYS A 58 -7.90 7.55 2.84
CA LYS A 58 -8.70 7.93 4.02
C LYS A 58 -10.08 7.27 4.04
N HIS A 59 -10.63 6.96 2.88
CA HIS A 59 -11.99 6.44 2.71
C HIS A 59 -11.99 5.02 2.14
N LYS A 60 -10.90 4.27 2.37
CA LYS A 60 -10.75 2.85 2.07
C LYS A 60 -10.44 2.08 3.34
N THR A 61 -11.23 1.06 3.63
CA THR A 61 -11.00 0.11 4.73
C THR A 61 -9.73 -0.69 4.49
N GLN A 62 -9.05 -1.01 5.59
CA GLN A 62 -7.86 -1.85 5.57
C GLN A 62 -8.24 -3.34 5.61
N VAL A 63 -8.64 -3.86 6.79
CA VAL A 63 -8.86 -5.30 7.03
C VAL A 63 -10.32 -5.66 7.33
N PHE A 64 -10.97 -5.00 8.29
CA PHE A 64 -12.35 -5.31 8.66
C PHE A 64 -13.32 -4.29 8.06
N LEU A 65 -14.38 -4.81 7.44
CA LEU A 65 -15.48 -4.02 6.90
C LEU A 65 -16.46 -3.54 7.98
N THR A 66 -16.18 -3.80 9.27
CA THR A 66 -17.18 -3.69 10.33
C THR A 66 -17.46 -2.22 10.71
N PRO A 67 -18.69 -1.71 10.52
CA PRO A 67 -19.00 -0.30 10.67
C PRO A 67 -19.60 -0.03 12.05
N LYS A 68 -18.80 -0.02 13.13
CA LYS A 68 -19.24 0.59 14.41
C LYS A 68 -18.06 1.20 15.18
N GLY A 69 -17.94 2.52 15.12
CA GLY A 69 -17.07 3.34 15.98
C GLY A 69 -16.08 4.23 15.21
N ASP A 70 -15.70 5.36 15.81
CA ASP A 70 -14.87 6.42 15.20
C ASP A 70 -13.36 6.10 15.18
N HIS A 71 -12.96 4.90 15.62
CA HIS A 71 -11.55 4.53 15.85
C HIS A 71 -11.05 3.42 14.90
N TYR A 72 -11.69 3.20 13.75
CA TYR A 72 -11.27 2.17 12.82
C TYR A 72 -10.11 2.63 11.92
N ARG A 73 -9.16 1.73 11.65
CA ARG A 73 -8.01 2.01 10.79
C ARG A 73 -8.43 2.05 9.31
N THR A 74 -7.97 3.09 8.63
CA THR A 74 -8.10 3.24 7.18
C THR A 74 -6.79 2.83 6.52
N ARG A 75 -6.79 2.65 5.20
CA ARG A 75 -5.53 2.48 4.47
C ARG A 75 -4.57 3.64 4.69
N LEU A 76 -5.08 4.86 4.83
CA LEU A 76 -4.22 6.00 5.11
C LEU A 76 -3.47 5.84 6.45
N THR A 77 -4.15 5.41 7.52
CA THR A 77 -3.48 5.19 8.80
C THR A 77 -2.48 4.05 8.74
N HIS A 78 -2.80 2.96 8.02
CA HIS A 78 -1.86 1.87 7.74
C HIS A 78 -0.60 2.39 7.03
N THR A 79 -0.77 3.12 5.92
CA THR A 79 0.31 3.69 5.13
C THR A 79 1.21 4.60 5.96
N LEU A 80 0.64 5.39 6.88
CA LEU A 80 1.41 6.26 7.77
C LEU A 80 2.21 5.47 8.83
N GLU A 81 1.64 4.40 9.39
CA GLU A 81 2.35 3.51 10.31
C GLU A 81 3.50 2.78 9.59
N VAL A 82 3.27 2.28 8.37
CA VAL A 82 4.32 1.69 7.52
C VAL A 82 5.43 2.68 7.24
N ALA A 83 5.09 3.91 6.83
CA ALA A 83 6.07 4.97 6.58
C ALA A 83 6.88 5.30 7.84
N GLN A 84 6.25 5.40 9.01
CA GLN A 84 6.94 5.69 10.27
C GLN A 84 7.93 4.58 10.64
N ASN A 85 7.50 3.31 10.59
CA ASN A 85 8.36 2.17 10.89
C ASN A 85 9.54 2.08 9.90
N ALA A 86 9.24 2.25 8.60
CA ALA A 86 10.24 2.18 7.54
C ALA A 86 11.31 3.28 7.70
N ARG A 87 10.89 4.52 7.97
CA ARG A 87 11.80 5.64 8.22
C ARG A 87 12.66 5.43 9.46
N THR A 88 12.11 4.85 10.52
CA THR A 88 12.89 4.53 11.73
C THR A 88 14.01 3.53 11.41
N ILE A 89 13.71 2.46 10.69
CA ILE A 89 14.72 1.46 10.28
C ILE A 89 15.73 2.09 9.32
N ALA A 90 15.27 2.83 8.30
CA ALA A 90 16.14 3.47 7.33
C ALA A 90 17.12 4.44 7.98
N ARG A 91 16.63 5.29 8.90
CA ARG A 91 17.47 6.24 9.63
C ARG A 91 18.51 5.54 10.51
N ALA A 92 18.12 4.47 11.21
CA ALA A 92 19.04 3.69 12.04
C ALA A 92 20.16 3.03 11.20
N LEU A 93 19.85 2.61 9.98
CA LEU A 93 20.80 2.02 9.03
C LEU A 93 21.51 3.05 8.13
N ARG A 94 21.23 4.35 8.31
CA ARG A 94 21.72 5.46 7.47
C ARG A 94 21.41 5.25 5.98
N LEU A 95 20.21 4.78 5.66
CA LEU A 95 19.68 4.68 4.30
C LEU A 95 18.87 5.93 3.93
N ASN A 96 18.47 6.05 2.66
CA ASN A 96 17.76 7.22 2.19
C ASN A 96 16.31 7.27 2.72
N GLU A 97 16.06 8.19 3.65
CA GLU A 97 14.77 8.32 4.31
C GLU A 97 13.66 8.81 3.36
N ASP A 98 13.98 9.72 2.43
CA ASP A 98 13.00 10.24 1.46
C ASP A 98 12.57 9.17 0.46
N LEU A 99 13.50 8.34 -0.03
CA LEU A 99 13.16 7.20 -0.90
C LEU A 99 12.28 6.19 -0.14
N THR A 100 12.67 5.86 1.09
CA THR A 100 11.92 4.95 1.95
C THR A 100 10.49 5.45 2.17
N GLU A 101 10.34 6.73 2.50
CA GLU A 101 9.03 7.36 2.71
C GLU A 101 8.22 7.43 1.42
N ALA A 102 8.81 7.81 0.28
CA ALA A 102 8.11 7.85 -1.00
C ALA A 102 7.54 6.48 -1.39
N VAL A 103 8.33 5.40 -1.27
CA VAL A 103 7.88 4.03 -1.52
C VAL A 103 6.77 3.64 -0.54
N ALA A 104 6.93 3.93 0.75
CA ALA A 104 5.93 3.63 1.77
C ALA A 104 4.61 4.37 1.51
N LEU A 105 4.62 5.64 1.10
CA LEU A 105 3.38 6.37 0.79
C LEU A 105 2.72 5.87 -0.50
N GLY A 106 3.48 5.29 -1.42
CA GLY A 106 3.01 4.85 -2.73
C GLY A 106 2.53 3.40 -2.81
N HIS A 107 2.95 2.52 -1.88
CA HIS A 107 2.76 1.07 -2.03
C HIS A 107 1.30 0.61 -2.11
N ASP A 108 0.40 1.39 -1.51
CA ASP A 108 -0.99 1.01 -1.25
C ASP A 108 -2.02 1.78 -2.10
N LEU A 109 -1.56 2.62 -3.04
CA LEU A 109 -2.41 3.50 -3.84
C LEU A 109 -3.46 2.74 -4.67
N GLY A 110 -3.08 1.56 -5.17
CA GLY A 110 -3.84 0.72 -6.10
C GLY A 110 -4.85 -0.21 -5.46
N HIS A 111 -4.98 -0.20 -4.14
CA HIS A 111 -5.98 -1.03 -3.49
C HIS A 111 -7.39 -0.62 -3.88
N THR A 112 -8.23 -1.62 -4.14
CA THR A 112 -9.66 -1.45 -4.44
C THR A 112 -10.46 -0.97 -3.22
N PRO A 113 -11.69 -0.50 -3.44
CA PRO A 113 -12.69 -0.45 -2.38
C PRO A 113 -12.77 -1.80 -1.66
N PHE A 114 -12.99 -1.77 -0.35
CA PHE A 114 -13.10 -2.97 0.48
C PHE A 114 -11.82 -3.81 0.59
N GLY A 115 -10.66 -3.24 0.24
CA GLY A 115 -9.36 -3.87 0.42
C GLY A 115 -9.22 -5.20 -0.34
N HIS A 116 -8.75 -6.25 0.34
CA HIS A 116 -8.49 -7.54 -0.31
C HIS A 116 -9.76 -8.20 -0.87
N ALA A 117 -10.94 -7.91 -0.31
CA ALA A 117 -12.20 -8.41 -0.86
C ALA A 117 -12.43 -7.85 -2.28
N GLY A 118 -12.30 -6.53 -2.45
CA GLY A 118 -12.45 -5.91 -3.78
C GLY A 118 -11.38 -6.36 -4.77
N GLU A 119 -10.15 -6.59 -4.30
CA GLU A 119 -9.05 -7.09 -5.14
C GLU A 119 -9.36 -8.50 -5.66
N ARG A 120 -9.78 -9.43 -4.79
CA ARG A 120 -10.21 -10.78 -5.20
C ARG A 120 -11.40 -10.72 -6.15
N ALA A 121 -12.34 -9.81 -5.90
CA ALA A 121 -13.51 -9.64 -6.74
C ALA A 121 -13.15 -9.19 -8.15
N LEU A 122 -12.35 -8.13 -8.31
CA LEU A 122 -11.88 -7.68 -9.62
C LEU A 122 -11.03 -8.75 -10.32
N ASN A 123 -10.11 -9.39 -9.61
CA ASN A 123 -9.27 -10.44 -10.19
C ASN A 123 -10.07 -11.65 -10.67
N ALA A 124 -11.24 -11.91 -10.08
CA ALA A 124 -12.10 -13.02 -10.48
C ALA A 124 -12.96 -12.73 -11.72
N VAL A 125 -13.25 -11.45 -12.02
CA VAL A 125 -14.11 -11.05 -13.15
C VAL A 125 -13.33 -10.47 -14.32
N SER A 126 -12.14 -9.93 -14.07
CA SER A 126 -11.24 -9.43 -15.10
C SER A 126 -10.44 -10.59 -15.71
N SER A 127 -10.59 -10.80 -17.01
CA SER A 127 -9.78 -11.72 -17.81
C SER A 127 -8.30 -11.33 -17.85
N GLU A 128 -7.98 -10.05 -17.68
CA GLU A 128 -6.60 -9.54 -17.56
C GLU A 128 -5.98 -9.75 -16.17
N GLY A 129 -6.78 -10.16 -15.18
CA GLY A 129 -6.37 -10.21 -13.78
C GLY A 129 -6.23 -8.82 -13.13
N PHE A 130 -6.14 -8.81 -11.81
CA PHE A 130 -6.00 -7.58 -11.03
C PHE A 130 -5.18 -7.81 -9.75
N THR A 131 -4.17 -6.97 -9.56
CA THR A 131 -3.39 -6.91 -8.31
C THR A 131 -3.18 -5.46 -7.88
N HIS A 132 -3.23 -5.19 -6.57
CA HIS A 132 -3.11 -3.82 -6.06
C HIS A 132 -1.72 -3.22 -6.28
N TYR A 133 -0.65 -4.03 -6.28
CA TYR A 133 0.72 -3.53 -6.41
C TYR A 133 1.02 -3.08 -7.86
N GLU A 134 0.56 -3.83 -8.87
CA GLU A 134 0.60 -3.40 -10.27
C GLU A 134 -0.28 -2.18 -10.49
N GLN A 135 -1.47 -2.17 -9.86
CA GLN A 135 -2.36 -1.02 -9.94
C GLN A 135 -1.75 0.24 -9.29
N SER A 136 -0.97 0.10 -8.21
CA SER A 136 -0.28 1.22 -7.56
C SER A 136 0.76 1.85 -8.49
N VAL A 137 1.54 1.02 -9.19
CA VAL A 137 2.48 1.49 -10.22
C VAL A 137 1.71 2.14 -11.37
N ARG A 138 0.65 1.50 -11.85
CA ARG A 138 -0.19 2.04 -12.93
C ARG A 138 -0.79 3.39 -12.59
N ILE A 139 -1.22 3.60 -11.34
CA ILE A 139 -1.73 4.90 -10.87
C ILE A 139 -0.69 6.00 -11.04
N VAL A 140 0.54 5.74 -10.57
CA VAL A 140 1.62 6.75 -10.59
C VAL A 140 2.25 6.91 -11.96
N GLU A 141 2.08 5.96 -12.88
CA GLU A 141 2.58 6.06 -14.25
C GLU A 141 1.55 6.62 -15.24
N LYS A 142 0.27 6.28 -15.07
CA LYS A 142 -0.74 6.43 -16.13
C LYS A 142 -2.07 7.04 -15.72
N LEU A 143 -2.46 7.03 -14.44
CA LEU A 143 -3.82 7.46 -14.05
C LEU A 143 -3.85 8.85 -13.43
N GLU A 144 -2.90 9.15 -12.55
CA GLU A 144 -2.84 10.47 -11.92
C GLU A 144 -2.57 11.58 -12.93
N LYS A 145 -2.89 12.83 -12.55
CA LYS A 145 -2.67 14.03 -13.38
C LYS A 145 -3.31 13.95 -14.77
N GLU A 146 -4.56 13.49 -14.82
CA GLU A 146 -5.38 13.42 -16.05
C GLU A 146 -4.70 12.52 -17.10
N GLY A 147 -4.26 11.33 -16.68
CA GLY A 147 -3.67 10.36 -17.59
C GLY A 147 -2.15 10.49 -17.79
N ARG A 148 -1.50 11.52 -17.22
CA ARG A 148 -0.05 11.77 -17.41
C ARG A 148 0.86 11.06 -16.42
N GLY A 149 0.29 10.52 -15.34
CA GLY A 149 1.05 10.00 -14.21
C GLY A 149 1.74 11.08 -13.38
N LEU A 150 2.47 10.63 -12.37
CA LEU A 150 3.29 11.45 -11.48
C LEU A 150 4.75 11.53 -11.94
N ASN A 151 5.15 10.78 -12.98
CA ASN A 151 6.51 10.74 -13.52
C ASN A 151 7.56 10.52 -12.40
N LEU A 152 7.34 9.52 -11.53
CA LEU A 152 8.23 9.23 -10.40
C LEU A 152 9.56 8.63 -10.86
N THR A 153 10.58 8.66 -10.01
CA THR A 153 11.85 7.98 -10.30
C THR A 153 11.66 6.48 -10.37
N TRP A 154 12.58 5.81 -11.07
CA TRP A 154 12.57 4.36 -11.21
C TRP A 154 12.60 3.64 -9.85
N GLU A 155 13.39 4.12 -8.89
CA GLU A 155 13.56 3.49 -7.57
C GLU A 155 12.25 3.47 -6.77
N VAL A 156 11.48 4.55 -6.84
CA VAL A 156 10.19 4.64 -6.16
C VAL A 156 9.20 3.66 -6.79
N ARG A 157 9.14 3.60 -8.12
CA ARG A 157 8.25 2.67 -8.84
C ARG A 157 8.63 1.20 -8.60
N ASP A 158 9.91 0.88 -8.62
CA ASP A 158 10.43 -0.44 -8.29
C ASP A 158 10.07 -0.85 -6.86
N GLY A 159 10.26 0.06 -5.90
CA GLY A 159 9.87 -0.16 -4.51
C GLY A 159 8.37 -0.42 -4.36
N ILE A 160 7.52 0.36 -5.04
CA ILE A 160 6.07 0.17 -5.05
C ILE A 160 5.70 -1.18 -5.67
N LEU A 161 6.29 -1.56 -6.81
CA LEU A 161 5.98 -2.82 -7.49
C LEU A 161 6.37 -4.03 -6.64
N ASN A 162 7.58 -4.00 -6.08
CA ASN A 162 8.23 -5.17 -5.50
C ASN A 162 8.07 -5.27 -3.98
N HIS A 163 7.28 -4.41 -3.33
CA HIS A 163 7.07 -4.46 -1.88
C HIS A 163 6.37 -5.75 -1.40
N GLN A 164 5.84 -6.58 -2.29
CA GLN A 164 5.17 -7.85 -1.98
C GLN A 164 6.12 -8.89 -1.34
N MET A 165 5.58 -10.01 -0.84
CA MET A 165 6.39 -11.11 -0.29
C MET A 165 7.22 -11.85 -1.35
N THR A 166 6.70 -11.96 -2.57
CA THR A 166 7.35 -12.64 -3.70
C THR A 166 8.28 -11.73 -4.50
N GLY A 167 8.17 -10.42 -4.31
CA GLY A 167 9.03 -9.42 -4.93
C GLY A 167 10.32 -9.20 -4.14
N SER A 168 11.31 -8.62 -4.80
CA SER A 168 12.54 -8.15 -4.17
C SER A 168 12.85 -6.76 -4.69
N PRO A 169 12.55 -5.69 -3.94
CA PRO A 169 12.93 -4.34 -4.32
C PRO A 169 14.44 -4.26 -4.56
N ALA A 170 14.84 -3.47 -5.56
CA ALA A 170 16.22 -3.30 -5.96
C ALA A 170 17.04 -2.51 -4.93
N THR A 171 16.38 -1.66 -4.15
CA THR A 171 17.00 -0.83 -3.11
C THR A 171 16.78 -1.40 -1.71
N LEU A 172 17.70 -1.12 -0.78
CA LEU A 172 17.52 -1.51 0.62
C LEU A 172 16.34 -0.75 1.26
N GLU A 173 16.13 0.50 0.84
CA GLU A 173 14.98 1.31 1.21
C GLU A 173 13.65 0.64 0.84
N GLY A 174 13.54 0.12 -0.40
CA GLY A 174 12.37 -0.65 -0.82
C GLY A 174 12.21 -1.95 -0.01
N LYS A 175 13.30 -2.66 0.28
CA LYS A 175 13.27 -3.87 1.14
C LYS A 175 12.80 -3.55 2.56
N ILE A 176 13.18 -2.40 3.12
CA ILE A 176 12.66 -1.94 4.42
C ILE A 176 11.16 -1.73 4.36
N VAL A 177 10.64 -1.08 3.31
CA VAL A 177 9.19 -0.89 3.16
C VAL A 177 8.48 -2.25 3.08
N ARG A 178 9.04 -3.20 2.31
CA ARG A 178 8.53 -4.57 2.27
C ARG A 178 8.40 -5.17 3.66
N PHE A 179 9.43 -5.09 4.52
CA PHE A 179 9.32 -5.60 5.89
C PHE A 179 8.34 -4.80 6.76
N SER A 180 8.40 -3.47 6.66
CA SER A 180 7.61 -2.55 7.49
C SER A 180 6.12 -2.71 7.27
N ASP A 181 5.69 -2.94 6.03
CA ASP A 181 4.31 -3.30 5.67
C ASP A 181 3.83 -4.55 6.44
N LYS A 182 4.62 -5.63 6.43
CA LYS A 182 4.22 -6.88 7.11
C LYS A 182 4.35 -6.80 8.63
N ILE A 183 5.25 -5.95 9.15
CA ILE A 183 5.34 -5.65 10.59
C ILE A 183 4.10 -4.87 11.04
N ALA A 184 3.70 -3.86 10.26
CA ALA A 184 2.51 -3.09 10.54
C ALA A 184 1.31 -4.04 10.56
N TYR A 185 1.16 -4.86 9.51
CA TYR A 185 0.14 -5.91 9.41
C TYR A 185 0.02 -6.77 10.68
N ILE A 186 1.11 -7.34 11.19
CA ILE A 186 1.05 -8.14 12.43
C ILE A 186 0.59 -7.29 13.62
N ASN A 187 1.13 -6.09 13.77
CA ASN A 187 0.89 -5.29 14.97
C ASN A 187 -0.53 -4.75 15.03
N HIS A 188 -0.98 -4.09 13.97
CA HIS A 188 -2.31 -3.51 13.97
C HIS A 188 -3.42 -4.51 13.71
N ASP A 189 -3.20 -5.58 12.95
CA ASP A 189 -4.28 -6.55 12.73
C ASP A 189 -4.53 -7.39 13.98
N VAL A 190 -3.48 -7.65 14.77
CA VAL A 190 -3.66 -8.25 16.11
C VAL A 190 -4.47 -7.30 17.00
N ASP A 191 -4.12 -6.01 17.04
CA ASP A 191 -4.85 -5.00 17.82
C ASP A 191 -6.31 -4.86 17.37
N ASP A 192 -6.56 -4.79 16.07
CA ASP A 192 -7.90 -4.70 15.49
C ASP A 192 -8.70 -5.98 15.73
N ALA A 193 -8.08 -7.17 15.63
CA ALA A 193 -8.73 -8.45 15.90
C ALA A 193 -9.08 -8.60 17.39
N ILE A 194 -8.23 -8.12 18.30
CA ILE A 194 -8.52 -8.07 19.73
C ILE A 194 -9.67 -7.10 20.00
N ARG A 195 -9.63 -5.89 19.42
CA ARG A 195 -10.70 -4.89 19.56
C ARG A 195 -12.03 -5.38 18.98
N GLY A 196 -11.99 -6.11 17.88
CA GLY A 196 -13.15 -6.76 17.25
C GLY A 196 -13.66 -7.99 18.01
N GLY A 197 -12.99 -8.40 19.09
CA GLY A 197 -13.36 -9.60 19.87
C GLY A 197 -13.24 -10.90 19.08
N ILE A 198 -12.32 -10.94 18.10
CA ILE A 198 -12.04 -12.11 17.27
C ILE A 198 -11.07 -13.05 18.00
N ILE A 199 -10.05 -12.47 18.64
CA ILE A 199 -9.04 -13.17 19.44
C ILE A 199 -8.77 -12.38 20.73
N ARG A 200 -8.11 -13.00 21.70
CA ARG A 200 -7.50 -12.33 22.86
C ARG A 200 -5.98 -12.43 22.80
N GLU A 201 -5.28 -11.49 23.44
CA GLU A 201 -3.81 -11.48 23.49
C GLU A 201 -3.24 -12.79 24.07
N GLU A 202 -3.92 -13.39 25.05
CA GLU A 202 -3.52 -14.65 25.69
C GLU A 202 -3.74 -15.88 24.80
N GLU A 203 -4.51 -15.76 23.71
CA GLU A 203 -4.74 -16.82 22.73
C GLU A 203 -3.64 -16.88 21.66
N LEU A 204 -2.78 -15.86 21.59
CA LEU A 204 -1.63 -15.86 20.68
C LEU A 204 -0.63 -16.95 21.07
N PRO A 205 -0.07 -17.71 20.11
CA PRO A 205 0.84 -18.81 20.44
C PRO A 205 2.09 -18.33 21.17
N ARG A 206 2.34 -18.87 22.37
CA ARG A 206 3.52 -18.55 23.21
C ARG A 206 4.85 -18.75 22.48
N VAL A 207 4.92 -19.77 21.64
CA VAL A 207 6.10 -20.04 20.77
C VAL A 207 6.50 -18.83 19.90
N TYR A 208 5.57 -17.90 19.62
CA TYR A 208 5.86 -16.68 18.89
C TYR A 208 5.90 -15.45 19.80
N THR A 209 5.01 -15.35 20.80
CA THR A 209 4.96 -14.18 21.70
C THR A 209 6.10 -14.13 22.70
N ASP A 210 6.68 -15.27 23.09
CA ASP A 210 7.87 -15.31 23.95
C ASP A 210 9.12 -14.75 23.22
N ILE A 211 9.12 -14.78 21.87
CA ILE A 211 10.19 -14.20 21.03
C ILE A 211 9.88 -12.75 20.67
N LEU A 212 8.67 -12.48 20.16
CA LEU A 212 8.32 -11.16 19.63
C LEU A 212 7.93 -10.18 20.75
N GLY A 213 7.21 -10.65 21.76
CA GLY A 213 6.63 -9.84 22.84
C GLY A 213 5.15 -10.12 23.08
N HIS A 214 4.68 -9.77 24.28
CA HIS A 214 3.32 -9.99 24.77
C HIS A 214 2.44 -8.74 24.69
N SER A 215 2.87 -7.75 23.92
CA SER A 215 2.08 -6.58 23.56
C SER A 215 2.47 -6.05 22.19
N THR A 216 1.58 -5.28 21.57
CA THR A 216 1.85 -4.62 20.28
C THR A 216 3.12 -3.76 20.32
N ARG A 217 3.35 -3.07 21.44
CA ARG A 217 4.55 -2.25 21.64
C ARG A 217 5.82 -3.10 21.67
N GLU A 218 5.81 -4.18 22.45
CA GLU A 218 6.97 -5.07 22.57
C GLU A 218 7.30 -5.74 21.23
N ARG A 219 6.28 -6.27 20.54
CA ARG A 219 6.43 -6.87 19.20
C ARG A 219 7.07 -5.93 18.20
N LEU A 220 6.54 -4.72 18.10
CA LEU A 220 7.10 -3.69 17.21
C LEU A 220 8.56 -3.38 17.56
N ASN A 221 8.84 -3.19 18.85
CA ASN A 221 10.18 -2.86 19.33
C ASN A 221 11.18 -3.99 19.00
N THR A 222 10.84 -5.24 19.30
CA THR A 222 11.68 -6.40 18.99
C THR A 222 11.97 -6.51 17.49
N LEU A 223 10.95 -6.40 16.64
CA LEU A 223 11.10 -6.51 15.19
C LEU A 223 12.00 -5.40 14.62
N ILE A 224 11.81 -4.15 15.05
CA ILE A 224 12.64 -3.03 14.59
C ILE A 224 14.09 -3.21 15.05
N HIS A 225 14.31 -3.51 16.33
CA HIS A 225 15.65 -3.70 16.87
C HIS A 225 16.40 -4.85 16.21
N ASP A 226 15.73 -5.99 16.01
CA ASP A 226 16.32 -7.15 15.36
C ASP A 226 16.74 -6.81 13.92
N ILE A 227 15.84 -6.22 13.12
CA ILE A 227 16.16 -5.85 11.74
C ILE A 227 17.36 -4.91 11.69
N VAL A 228 17.39 -3.87 12.52
CA VAL A 228 18.49 -2.90 12.54
C VAL A 228 19.81 -3.61 12.90
N ASN A 229 19.83 -4.40 13.97
CA ASN A 229 21.03 -5.09 14.43
C ASN A 229 21.54 -6.11 13.41
N GLN A 230 20.63 -6.82 12.73
CA GLN A 230 20.99 -7.85 11.75
C GLN A 230 21.38 -7.28 10.39
N SER A 231 20.96 -6.05 10.07
CA SER A 231 21.22 -5.42 8.76
C SER A 231 22.36 -4.40 8.80
N GLN A 232 22.81 -3.97 9.98
CA GLN A 232 23.85 -2.95 10.12
C GLN A 232 25.15 -3.35 9.40
N GLY A 233 25.62 -2.50 8.49
CA GLY A 233 26.86 -2.70 7.75
C GLY A 233 26.80 -3.82 6.69
N LYS A 234 25.60 -4.32 6.35
CA LYS A 234 25.40 -5.37 5.36
C LYS A 234 24.69 -4.84 4.11
N PRO A 235 24.92 -5.44 2.93
CA PRO A 235 24.23 -5.09 1.69
C PRO A 235 22.82 -5.68 1.59
N ASP A 236 22.16 -5.96 2.72
CA ASP A 236 20.80 -6.52 2.75
C ASP A 236 20.05 -6.20 4.05
N ILE A 237 18.73 -6.37 4.02
CA ILE A 237 17.84 -6.22 5.18
C ILE A 237 17.43 -7.60 5.68
N LEU A 238 17.81 -7.93 6.91
CA LEU A 238 17.72 -9.27 7.48
C LEU A 238 17.02 -9.27 8.84
N MET A 239 16.44 -10.41 9.20
CA MET A 239 16.01 -10.74 10.56
C MET A 239 16.89 -11.87 11.10
N SER A 240 16.96 -12.05 12.41
CA SER A 240 17.54 -13.25 13.01
C SER A 240 16.64 -14.47 12.76
N GLU A 241 17.20 -15.67 12.80
CA GLU A 241 16.45 -16.91 12.53
C GLU A 241 15.25 -17.07 13.47
N ASP A 242 15.42 -16.78 14.77
CA ASP A 242 14.36 -16.87 15.77
C ASP A 242 13.23 -15.86 15.51
N VAL A 243 13.59 -14.61 15.21
CA VAL A 243 12.60 -13.55 14.94
C VAL A 243 11.88 -13.81 13.63
N GLU A 244 12.59 -14.27 12.58
CA GLU A 244 11.97 -14.62 11.30
C GLU A 244 11.00 -15.80 11.45
N PHE A 245 11.39 -16.82 12.23
CA PHE A 245 10.53 -17.96 12.57
C PHE A 245 9.25 -17.48 13.27
N ALA A 246 9.39 -16.67 14.32
CA ALA A 246 8.25 -16.17 15.08
C ALA A 246 7.34 -15.25 14.25
N PHE A 247 7.94 -14.40 13.42
CA PHE A 247 7.24 -13.49 12.52
C PHE A 247 6.39 -14.25 11.49
N LYS A 248 7.00 -15.21 10.78
CA LYS A 248 6.28 -16.06 9.81
C LYS A 248 5.18 -16.88 10.48
N GLY A 249 5.48 -17.42 11.66
CA GLY A 249 4.52 -18.17 12.48
C GLY A 249 3.31 -17.34 12.90
N MET A 250 3.54 -16.13 13.41
CA MET A 250 2.49 -15.20 13.81
C MET A 250 1.59 -14.81 12.64
N ARG A 251 2.16 -14.52 11.46
CA ARG A 251 1.36 -14.25 10.25
C ARG A 251 0.50 -15.44 9.85
N LYS A 252 1.05 -16.64 9.88
CA LYS A 252 0.32 -17.87 9.56
C LYS A 252 -0.84 -18.09 10.54
N TYR A 253 -0.62 -17.84 11.83
CA TYR A 253 -1.67 -17.90 12.85
C TYR A 253 -2.78 -16.86 12.59
N MET A 254 -2.41 -15.60 12.35
CA MET A 254 -3.38 -14.55 12.03
C MET A 254 -4.21 -14.92 10.80
N PHE A 255 -3.57 -15.48 9.78
CA PHE A 255 -4.29 -15.92 8.59
C PHE A 255 -5.28 -17.04 8.85
N ALA A 256 -4.91 -18.02 9.67
CA ALA A 256 -5.78 -19.16 9.97
C ALA A 256 -6.93 -18.83 10.93
N ASN A 257 -6.81 -17.80 11.77
CA ASN A 257 -7.76 -17.54 12.87
C ASN A 257 -8.53 -16.21 12.74
N VAL A 258 -7.99 -15.24 12.00
CA VAL A 258 -8.57 -13.90 11.87
C VAL A 258 -9.19 -13.69 10.49
N TYR A 259 -8.42 -13.79 9.39
CA TYR A 259 -8.98 -13.52 8.05
C TYR A 259 -9.91 -14.62 7.54
N THR A 260 -9.88 -15.82 8.13
CA THR A 260 -10.82 -16.91 7.82
C THR A 260 -12.07 -16.88 8.71
N ASN A 261 -12.13 -16.00 9.71
CA ASN A 261 -13.19 -16.00 10.71
C ASN A 261 -14.56 -15.67 10.08
N PRO A 262 -15.62 -16.47 10.32
CA PRO A 262 -16.94 -16.22 9.77
C PRO A 262 -17.52 -14.84 10.09
N LYS A 263 -17.22 -14.27 11.27
CA LYS A 263 -17.66 -12.92 11.64
C LYS A 263 -17.03 -11.84 10.76
N ALA A 264 -15.77 -12.02 10.34
CA ALA A 264 -15.08 -11.13 9.42
C ALA A 264 -15.57 -11.34 7.97
N LYS A 265 -15.80 -12.60 7.57
CA LYS A 265 -16.18 -12.96 6.19
C LYS A 265 -17.61 -12.60 5.77
N GLY A 266 -18.55 -12.47 6.72
CA GLY A 266 -19.96 -12.23 6.39
C GLY A 266 -20.20 -10.96 5.55
N GLU A 267 -19.47 -9.89 5.85
CA GLU A 267 -19.56 -8.63 5.09
C GLU A 267 -18.63 -8.63 3.85
N GLU A 268 -17.53 -9.39 3.86
CA GLU A 268 -16.65 -9.52 2.70
C GLU A 268 -17.38 -10.05 1.47
N GLN A 269 -18.27 -11.04 1.63
CA GLN A 269 -19.02 -11.58 0.49
C GLN A 269 -19.91 -10.52 -0.17
N LYS A 270 -20.51 -9.62 0.62
CA LYS A 270 -21.32 -8.52 0.09
C LYS A 270 -20.45 -7.51 -0.64
N ALA A 271 -19.29 -7.16 -0.08
CA ALA A 271 -18.32 -6.28 -0.71
C ALA A 271 -17.79 -6.85 -2.05
N GLU A 272 -17.49 -8.14 -2.08
CA GLU A 272 -17.10 -8.82 -3.32
C GLU A 272 -18.20 -8.74 -4.37
N ASN A 273 -19.46 -9.01 -3.99
CA ASN A 273 -20.59 -8.94 -4.91
C ASN A 273 -20.78 -7.51 -5.44
N ILE A 274 -20.68 -6.49 -4.59
CA ILE A 274 -20.77 -5.08 -5.03
C ILE A 274 -19.77 -4.79 -6.15
N VAL A 275 -18.51 -5.20 -5.97
CA VAL A 275 -17.44 -4.94 -6.95
C VAL A 275 -17.69 -5.71 -8.25
N LYS A 276 -18.12 -6.98 -8.18
CA LYS A 276 -18.42 -7.80 -9.36
C LYS A 276 -19.58 -7.25 -10.18
N GLU A 277 -20.68 -6.88 -9.52
CA GLU A 277 -21.85 -6.31 -10.19
C GLU A 277 -21.53 -4.96 -10.83
N LEU A 278 -20.79 -4.09 -10.12
CA LEU A 278 -20.31 -2.83 -10.71
C LEU A 278 -19.44 -3.06 -11.94
N PHE A 279 -18.54 -4.06 -11.90
CA PHE A 279 -17.72 -4.42 -13.05
C PHE A 279 -18.57 -4.85 -14.24
N CYS A 280 -19.49 -5.82 -14.05
CA CYS A 280 -20.38 -6.28 -15.11
C CYS A 280 -21.19 -5.12 -15.71
N TYR A 281 -21.73 -4.25 -14.85
CA TYR A 281 -22.54 -3.12 -15.28
C TYR A 281 -21.75 -2.11 -16.12
N TYR A 282 -20.53 -1.74 -15.72
CA TYR A 282 -19.69 -0.85 -16.52
C TYR A 282 -19.13 -1.52 -17.78
N MET A 283 -19.04 -2.85 -17.81
CA MET A 283 -18.72 -3.60 -19.03
C MET A 283 -19.89 -3.60 -20.03
N GLU A 284 -21.14 -3.60 -19.56
CA GLU A 284 -22.33 -3.46 -20.42
C GLU A 284 -22.60 -2.00 -20.81
N HIS A 285 -22.20 -1.04 -19.96
CA HIS A 285 -22.46 0.39 -20.09
C HIS A 285 -21.17 1.24 -20.01
N PRO A 286 -20.22 1.10 -20.95
CA PRO A 286 -18.96 1.85 -20.93
C PRO A 286 -19.15 3.37 -21.03
N GLU A 287 -20.26 3.85 -21.58
CA GLU A 287 -20.63 5.26 -21.66
C GLU A 287 -20.86 5.92 -20.29
N LEU A 288 -21.06 5.13 -19.23
CA LEU A 288 -21.23 5.61 -17.86
C LEU A 288 -19.89 5.82 -17.13
N LEU A 289 -18.77 5.41 -17.73
CA LEU A 289 -17.45 5.75 -17.21
C LEU A 289 -17.23 7.27 -17.29
N PRO A 290 -16.49 7.87 -16.34
CA PRO A 290 -16.10 9.26 -16.48
C PRO A 290 -15.29 9.49 -17.77
N ASN A 291 -15.48 10.65 -18.40
CA ASN A 291 -14.85 10.99 -19.69
C ASN A 291 -13.33 10.74 -19.70
N GLU A 292 -12.64 10.96 -18.59
CA GLU A 292 -11.19 10.70 -18.49
C GLU A 292 -10.81 9.24 -18.79
N TYR A 293 -11.66 8.26 -18.46
CA TYR A 293 -11.42 6.85 -18.79
C TYR A 293 -11.84 6.53 -20.23
N ILE A 294 -12.95 7.10 -20.70
CA ILE A 294 -13.43 6.92 -22.09
C ILE A 294 -12.40 7.48 -23.09
N GLU A 295 -11.90 8.69 -22.85
CA GLU A 295 -10.88 9.31 -23.69
C GLU A 295 -9.60 8.47 -23.71
N ARG A 296 -9.19 7.90 -22.58
CA ARG A 296 -8.01 7.03 -22.50
C ARG A 296 -8.19 5.73 -23.27
N MET A 297 -9.38 5.10 -23.23
CA MET A 297 -9.69 3.94 -24.06
C MET A 297 -9.45 4.24 -25.54
N TRP A 298 -9.91 5.40 -26.03
CA TRP A 298 -9.77 5.78 -27.44
C TRP A 298 -8.36 6.25 -27.82
N GLN A 299 -7.72 7.07 -26.99
CA GLN A 299 -6.41 7.67 -27.32
C GLN A 299 -5.24 6.72 -27.09
N SER A 300 -5.34 5.85 -26.08
CA SER A 300 -4.23 5.02 -25.60
C SER A 300 -4.31 3.58 -26.08
N GLY A 301 -5.43 3.20 -26.72
CA GLY A 301 -5.73 1.81 -27.09
C GLY A 301 -5.92 0.89 -25.88
N GLU A 302 -6.28 1.44 -24.71
CA GLU A 302 -6.54 0.65 -23.52
C GLU A 302 -7.85 -0.12 -23.68
N THR A 303 -7.87 -1.36 -23.18
CA THR A 303 -9.07 -2.18 -23.22
C THR A 303 -10.17 -1.54 -22.35
N GLN A 304 -11.42 -1.78 -22.75
CA GLN A 304 -12.56 -1.41 -21.92
C GLN A 304 -12.45 -2.04 -20.54
N GLU A 305 -12.06 -3.31 -20.48
CA GLU A 305 -11.88 -4.06 -19.24
C GLU A 305 -10.88 -3.38 -18.29
N ARG A 306 -9.72 -2.98 -18.80
CA ARG A 306 -8.71 -2.26 -18.00
C ARG A 306 -9.25 -0.94 -17.48
N SER A 307 -9.99 -0.20 -18.31
CA SER A 307 -10.54 1.11 -17.94
C SER A 307 -11.63 0.99 -16.87
N VAL A 308 -12.45 -0.06 -16.93
CA VAL A 308 -13.41 -0.41 -15.87
C VAL A 308 -12.67 -0.77 -14.57
N CYS A 309 -11.64 -1.61 -14.64
CA CYS A 309 -10.79 -1.94 -13.47
C CYS A 309 -10.15 -0.71 -12.84
N ASP A 310 -9.62 0.22 -13.65
CA ASP A 310 -9.01 1.46 -13.17
C ASP A 310 -10.02 2.34 -12.44
N TYR A 311 -11.22 2.48 -13.01
CA TYR A 311 -12.26 3.30 -12.42
C TYR A 311 -12.78 2.70 -11.10
N ILE A 312 -13.08 1.39 -11.06
CA ILE A 312 -13.60 0.71 -9.87
C ILE A 312 -12.53 0.69 -8.76
N SER A 313 -11.29 0.33 -9.07
CA SER A 313 -10.21 0.36 -8.08
C SER A 313 -9.94 1.76 -7.53
N GLY A 314 -10.19 2.79 -8.35
CA GLY A 314 -10.10 4.19 -7.98
C GLY A 314 -11.20 4.69 -7.04
N MET A 315 -12.30 3.96 -6.82
CA MET A 315 -13.40 4.38 -5.94
C MET A 315 -13.02 4.33 -4.46
N THR A 316 -13.76 5.06 -3.62
CA THR A 316 -13.77 4.85 -2.16
C THR A 316 -14.89 3.87 -1.80
N ASP A 317 -14.85 3.29 -0.60
CA ASP A 317 -15.85 2.29 -0.19
C ASP A 317 -17.28 2.87 -0.23
N GLN A 318 -17.46 4.08 0.30
CA GLN A 318 -18.74 4.77 0.30
C GLN A 318 -19.23 5.11 -1.10
N TYR A 319 -18.31 5.49 -2.01
CA TYR A 319 -18.66 5.81 -3.38
C TYR A 319 -19.07 4.55 -4.16
N ALA A 320 -18.36 3.44 -3.97
CA ALA A 320 -18.72 2.14 -4.55
C ALA A 320 -20.11 1.69 -4.06
N ILE A 321 -20.40 1.82 -2.76
CA ILE A 321 -21.74 1.53 -2.21
C ILE A 321 -22.79 2.45 -2.85
N ALA A 322 -22.54 3.75 -2.93
CA ALA A 322 -23.49 4.70 -3.52
C ALA A 322 -23.81 4.37 -4.99
N LYS A 323 -22.78 4.03 -5.78
CA LYS A 323 -22.97 3.61 -7.18
C LYS A 323 -23.73 2.31 -7.32
N PHE A 324 -23.46 1.35 -6.45
CA PHE A 324 -24.22 0.11 -6.42
C PHE A 324 -25.70 0.36 -6.08
N GLN A 325 -25.98 1.24 -5.12
CA GLN A 325 -27.36 1.62 -4.77
C GLN A 325 -28.06 2.32 -5.94
N GLU A 326 -27.37 3.21 -6.64
CA GLU A 326 -27.89 3.94 -7.81
C GLU A 326 -28.32 3.01 -8.94
N PHE A 327 -27.54 1.97 -9.24
CA PHE A 327 -27.80 1.09 -10.38
C PHE A 327 -28.70 -0.10 -10.08
N PHE A 328 -28.61 -0.66 -8.87
CA PHE A 328 -29.23 -1.96 -8.55
C PHE A 328 -30.36 -1.89 -7.53
N ILE A 329 -30.53 -0.75 -6.84
CA ILE A 329 -31.59 -0.59 -5.83
C ILE A 329 -32.62 0.42 -6.33
N PRO A 330 -33.86 -0.01 -6.63
CA PRO A 330 -34.92 0.90 -7.04
C PRO A 330 -35.20 1.95 -5.96
N ALA A 331 -35.29 3.22 -6.35
CA ALA A 331 -35.72 4.27 -5.45
C ALA A 331 -37.20 4.08 -5.10
N SER A 332 -37.54 3.97 -3.81
CA SER A 332 -38.92 4.07 -3.35
C SER A 332 -39.42 5.50 -3.60
N TRP A 333 -40.59 5.64 -4.22
CA TRP A 333 -41.25 6.93 -4.42
C TRP A 333 -41.40 7.65 -3.07
N ARG A 334 -40.77 8.81 -2.90
CA ARG A 334 -41.01 9.68 -1.74
C ARG A 334 -42.21 10.56 -2.10
N TYR A 335 -43.34 10.30 -1.45
CA TYR A 335 -44.51 11.20 -1.46
C TYR A 335 -44.25 12.44 -0.62
#